data_AF-A0A960TCL2-F1
#
_entry.id   AF-A0A960TCL2-F1
#
_cell.length_a   1.000
_cell.length_b   1.000
_cell.length_c   1.000
_cell.angle_alpha   90.00
_cell.angle_beta   90.00
_cell.angle_gamma   90.00
#
_symmetry.space_group_name_H-M   'P 1'
#
loop_
_entity.id
_entity.type
_entity.pdbx_description
1 polymer ?
#
loop_
_entity_poly.entity_id
_entity_poly.type
_entity_poly.pdbx_seq_one_letter_code
_entity_poly.pdbx_strand_id
1 'polypeptide(L)'
;MLPLLLPLTMLLLVFWTRYLGAEDPRNQQLRIGTICEEDERGPDTNLPVARVYYSERAEAICTAWLAPNGFFVTAGHCTTGYYRFDTLQFDVPNSSCDGRISLPKADETNRTLQSSIVSRVDLKTQQDWAIFRLQPNAGSGLPSLFHNGQFFRISNLQISKENPVRVLNSGYGVDLRAFDGCKSRNRTLQTGASTAYHSPGYLIHYADTHMGNSGSPIYYKKGNGIFALATHRGGGCPNIATATLHPDFLRALNDASGRPTVYVDPLGPDRGEPTGEIQAPFQDLQNALAKAPKNGEINIVPGDYSLRDLKIRGPVKIRAPFGKIIVRVRSHQNEGEEER
;
A
#
# COMPACT_ATOMS: atom_id res chain seq x y z
N MET A 1 92.10 21.09 -11.94
CA MET A 1 90.99 21.42 -12.86
C MET A 1 89.83 20.50 -12.52
N LEU A 2 88.71 21.10 -12.11
CA LEU A 2 87.36 20.59 -11.87
C LEU A 2 87.12 19.10 -11.54
N PRO A 3 86.61 18.80 -10.33
CA PRO A 3 85.68 17.71 -10.09
C PRO A 3 84.24 18.22 -10.22
N LEU A 4 83.30 17.44 -10.75
CA LEU A 4 81.88 17.68 -10.45
C LEU A 4 81.10 16.37 -10.47
N LEU A 5 80.60 16.04 -9.28
CA LEU A 5 79.62 15.02 -8.98
C LEU A 5 78.32 15.28 -9.75
N LEU A 6 77.77 14.24 -10.38
CA LEU A 6 76.38 14.20 -10.82
C LEU A 6 75.57 13.30 -9.87
N PRO A 7 74.41 13.75 -9.38
CA PRO A 7 73.62 13.01 -8.43
C PRO A 7 72.74 11.98 -9.12
N LEU A 8 72.60 10.84 -8.43
CA LEU A 8 71.67 9.76 -8.71
C LEU A 8 70.23 10.26 -8.45
N THR A 9 69.52 10.69 -9.49
CA THR A 9 68.08 10.97 -9.40
C THR A 9 67.31 9.66 -9.35
N MET A 10 67.01 9.24 -8.12
CA MET A 10 66.14 8.13 -7.78
C MET A 10 64.71 8.48 -8.22
N LEU A 11 64.24 7.90 -9.32
CA LEU A 11 62.85 7.99 -9.75
C LEU A 11 62.00 7.12 -8.80
N LEU A 12 61.42 7.74 -7.78
CA LEU A 12 60.42 7.11 -6.92
C LEU A 12 59.10 7.00 -7.71
N LEU A 13 58.97 5.91 -8.47
CA LEU A 13 57.70 5.39 -8.95
C LEU A 13 56.91 4.94 -7.71
N VAL A 14 56.08 5.83 -7.18
CA VAL A 14 55.03 5.46 -6.23
C VAL A 14 54.02 4.64 -7.01
N PHE A 15 54.22 3.32 -7.01
CA PHE A 15 53.17 2.36 -7.32
C PHE A 15 52.08 2.53 -6.24
N TRP A 16 51.06 3.31 -6.55
CA TRP A 16 49.73 3.05 -6.02
C TRP A 16 49.31 1.69 -6.59
N THR A 17 49.70 0.60 -5.92
CA THR A 17 48.91 -0.63 -5.97
C THR A 17 47.54 -0.26 -5.43
N ARG A 18 46.63 0.10 -6.33
CA ARG A 18 45.21 -0.15 -6.11
C ARG A 18 45.14 -1.61 -5.70
N TYR A 19 44.80 -1.83 -4.44
CA TYR A 19 44.24 -3.07 -3.97
C TYR A 19 42.97 -3.29 -4.81
N LEU A 20 43.12 -3.90 -5.98
CA LEU A 20 42.07 -4.67 -6.60
C LEU A 20 41.91 -5.85 -5.65
N GLY A 21 41.10 -5.66 -4.61
CA GLY A 21 40.55 -6.77 -3.87
C GLY A 21 39.92 -7.66 -4.93
N ALA A 22 40.51 -8.84 -5.14
CA ALA A 22 39.86 -9.87 -5.91
C ALA A 22 38.52 -10.13 -5.21
N GLU A 23 37.44 -9.67 -5.84
CA GLU A 23 36.09 -9.96 -5.39
C GLU A 23 35.97 -11.47 -5.26
N ASP A 24 35.53 -11.94 -4.09
CA ASP A 24 35.28 -13.35 -3.84
C ASP A 24 34.30 -13.86 -4.92
N PRO A 25 34.68 -14.82 -5.78
CA PRO A 25 33.81 -15.33 -6.83
C PRO A 25 32.56 -16.02 -6.26
N ARG A 26 32.48 -16.28 -4.96
CA ARG A 26 31.26 -16.76 -4.28
C ARG A 26 30.25 -15.66 -3.97
N ASN A 27 30.63 -14.38 -4.14
CA ASN A 27 29.75 -13.23 -3.93
C ASN A 27 29.28 -12.57 -5.23
N GLN A 28 29.49 -13.23 -6.37
CA GLN A 28 28.65 -13.01 -7.55
C GLN A 28 27.28 -13.67 -7.32
N GLN A 29 26.52 -13.15 -6.37
CA GLN A 29 25.07 -13.22 -6.52
C GLN A 29 24.78 -12.61 -7.89
N LEU A 30 24.30 -13.44 -8.82
CA LEU A 30 23.85 -12.99 -10.13
C LEU A 30 23.07 -11.68 -9.94
N ARG A 31 23.67 -10.55 -10.34
CA ARG A 31 22.94 -9.31 -10.56
C ARG A 31 22.08 -9.55 -11.79
N ILE A 32 21.02 -10.34 -11.62
CA ILE A 32 19.94 -10.43 -12.59
C ILE A 32 19.42 -9.00 -12.63
N GLY A 33 19.72 -8.28 -13.71
CA GLY A 33 19.28 -6.90 -13.88
C GLY A 33 17.77 -6.85 -13.71
N THR A 34 17.33 -6.00 -12.80
CA THR A 34 15.90 -5.83 -12.51
C THR A 34 15.41 -4.58 -13.21
N ILE A 35 14.12 -4.24 -13.07
CA ILE A 35 13.57 -3.08 -13.80
C ILE A 35 14.30 -1.81 -13.37
N CYS A 36 14.65 -1.68 -12.09
CA CYS A 36 15.38 -0.54 -11.50
C CYS A 36 16.79 -0.92 -11.01
N GLU A 37 17.55 -1.66 -11.81
CA GLU A 37 18.93 -2.13 -11.55
C GLU A 37 18.99 -3.29 -10.53
N GLU A 38 18.68 -3.04 -9.25
CA GLU A 38 18.74 -4.05 -8.18
C GLU A 38 17.37 -4.31 -7.52
N ASP A 39 16.98 -5.58 -7.41
CA ASP A 39 15.76 -5.97 -6.72
C ASP A 39 16.03 -6.00 -5.22
N GLU A 40 15.81 -4.88 -4.56
CA GLU A 40 15.96 -4.76 -3.12
C GLU A 40 14.72 -5.25 -2.35
N ARG A 41 13.72 -5.84 -3.03
CA ARG A 41 12.50 -6.28 -2.34
C ARG A 41 12.87 -7.38 -1.34
N GLY A 42 12.38 -7.23 -0.11
CA GLY A 42 12.47 -8.22 0.97
C GLY A 42 11.12 -8.90 1.21
N PRO A 43 11.09 -10.07 1.88
CA PRO A 43 9.82 -10.66 2.32
C PRO A 43 9.10 -9.74 3.31
N ASP A 44 7.78 -9.70 3.25
CA ASP A 44 6.96 -8.93 4.20
C ASP A 44 5.73 -9.76 4.63
N THR A 45 5.16 -9.41 5.77
CA THR A 45 4.01 -10.09 6.38
C THR A 45 3.15 -9.07 7.11
N ASN A 46 1.90 -9.42 7.46
CA ASN A 46 1.06 -8.54 8.26
C ASN A 46 0.83 -7.16 7.63
N LEU A 47 0.63 -7.10 6.31
CA LEU A 47 0.11 -5.92 5.63
C LEU A 47 -1.27 -6.25 5.07
N PRO A 48 -2.20 -5.27 5.00
CA PRO A 48 -3.53 -5.47 4.41
C PRO A 48 -3.46 -5.43 2.88
N VAL A 49 -2.61 -6.29 2.32
CA VAL A 49 -2.27 -6.43 0.91
C VAL A 49 -2.52 -7.88 0.49
N ALA A 50 -3.30 -8.05 -0.57
CA ALA A 50 -3.75 -9.34 -1.07
C ALA A 50 -3.13 -9.68 -2.43
N ARG A 51 -2.91 -10.97 -2.66
CA ARG A 51 -2.59 -11.51 -3.98
C ARG A 51 -3.89 -11.62 -4.78
N VAL A 52 -3.94 -10.96 -5.93
CA VAL A 52 -5.07 -11.05 -6.87
C VAL A 52 -4.91 -12.32 -7.68
N TYR A 53 -5.91 -13.19 -7.61
CA TYR A 53 -5.84 -14.55 -8.12
C TYR A 53 -7.00 -14.86 -9.06
N TYR A 54 -6.69 -15.54 -10.17
CA TYR A 54 -7.68 -16.08 -11.09
C TYR A 54 -7.76 -17.60 -10.92
N SER A 55 -8.85 -18.06 -10.31
CA SER A 55 -8.98 -19.46 -9.91
C SER A 55 -9.05 -20.42 -11.10
N GLU A 56 -9.75 -20.06 -12.18
CA GLU A 56 -9.87 -20.94 -13.36
C GLU A 56 -8.53 -21.21 -14.05
N ARG A 57 -7.59 -20.27 -13.98
CA ARG A 57 -6.25 -20.39 -14.58
C ARG A 57 -5.16 -20.73 -13.56
N ALA A 58 -5.55 -20.90 -12.31
CA ALA A 58 -4.67 -21.10 -11.17
C ALA A 58 -3.51 -20.09 -11.10
N GLU A 59 -3.76 -18.82 -11.44
CA GLU A 59 -2.72 -17.82 -11.68
C GLU A 59 -2.80 -16.63 -10.72
N ALA A 60 -1.66 -16.25 -10.14
CA ALA A 60 -1.49 -14.98 -9.44
C ALA A 60 -1.13 -13.89 -10.46
N ILE A 61 -1.99 -12.87 -10.59
CA ILE A 61 -1.89 -11.91 -11.69
C ILE A 61 -1.47 -10.51 -11.22
N CYS A 62 -1.96 -10.08 -10.06
CA CYS A 62 -1.83 -8.71 -9.57
C CYS A 62 -1.77 -8.67 -8.03
N THR A 63 -1.77 -7.45 -7.48
CA THR A 63 -1.82 -7.13 -6.06
C THR A 63 -3.02 -6.22 -5.78
N ALA A 64 -3.61 -6.33 -4.60
CA ALA A 64 -4.65 -5.42 -4.12
C ALA A 64 -4.40 -5.01 -2.67
N TRP A 65 -5.01 -3.92 -2.19
CA TRP A 65 -4.85 -3.44 -0.82
C TRP A 65 -6.14 -2.84 -0.25
N LEU A 66 -6.28 -2.84 1.07
CA LEU A 66 -7.48 -2.35 1.76
C LEU A 66 -7.45 -0.84 1.99
N ALA A 67 -8.45 -0.13 1.48
CA ALA A 67 -8.70 1.28 1.76
C ALA A 67 -9.58 1.48 3.02
N PRO A 68 -9.62 2.70 3.61
CA PRO A 68 -10.30 2.96 4.88
C PRO A 68 -11.81 2.71 4.83
N ASN A 69 -12.40 2.79 3.64
CA ASN A 69 -13.83 2.59 3.40
C ASN A 69 -14.24 1.10 3.31
N GLY A 70 -13.28 0.17 3.41
CA GLY A 70 -13.46 -1.27 3.29
C GLY A 70 -13.51 -1.80 1.86
N PHE A 71 -13.21 -0.96 0.88
CA PHE A 71 -12.99 -1.40 -0.50
C PHE A 71 -11.53 -1.80 -0.67
N PHE A 72 -11.31 -2.75 -1.55
CA PHE A 72 -9.99 -3.07 -2.05
C PHE A 72 -9.69 -2.22 -3.26
N VAL A 73 -8.42 -1.84 -3.38
CA VAL A 73 -7.87 -1.13 -4.52
C VAL A 73 -6.91 -2.06 -5.26
N THR A 74 -6.97 -2.07 -6.58
CA THR A 74 -5.97 -2.69 -7.46
C THR A 74 -5.77 -1.82 -8.72
N ALA A 75 -4.96 -2.29 -9.68
CA ALA A 75 -4.88 -1.63 -10.99
C ALA A 75 -6.09 -2.01 -11.85
N GLY A 76 -6.60 -1.06 -12.62
CA GLY A 76 -7.77 -1.23 -13.47
C GLY A 76 -7.60 -2.34 -14.51
N HIS A 77 -6.42 -2.46 -15.13
CA HIS A 77 -6.16 -3.49 -16.15
C HIS A 77 -6.27 -4.90 -15.56
N CYS A 78 -6.03 -5.06 -14.26
CA CYS A 78 -6.25 -6.31 -13.53
C CYS A 78 -7.73 -6.69 -13.45
N THR A 79 -8.68 -5.91 -13.95
CA THR A 79 -10.12 -6.27 -13.94
C THR A 79 -10.65 -6.62 -15.33
N THR A 80 -9.82 -6.53 -16.37
CA THR A 80 -10.28 -6.54 -17.77
C THR A 80 -9.59 -7.62 -18.61
N GLY A 81 -10.27 -8.03 -19.69
CA GLY A 81 -9.68 -8.90 -20.71
C GLY A 81 -9.17 -10.23 -20.16
N TYR A 82 -7.88 -10.48 -20.37
CA TYR A 82 -7.14 -11.67 -19.94
C TYR A 82 -6.87 -11.73 -18.43
N TYR A 83 -6.82 -10.57 -17.77
CA TYR A 83 -6.44 -10.44 -16.36
C TYR A 83 -7.63 -10.47 -15.42
N ARG A 84 -8.73 -11.15 -15.75
CA ARG A 84 -9.87 -11.27 -14.83
C ARG A 84 -9.44 -12.00 -13.56
N PHE A 85 -9.89 -11.54 -12.40
CA PHE A 85 -9.76 -12.26 -11.14
C PHE A 85 -11.11 -12.52 -10.53
N ASP A 86 -11.16 -13.56 -9.71
CA ASP A 86 -12.33 -13.94 -8.93
C ASP A 86 -12.04 -13.96 -7.43
N THR A 87 -10.78 -13.86 -7.03
CA THR A 87 -10.34 -14.18 -5.67
C THR A 87 -9.22 -13.27 -5.20
N LEU A 88 -9.27 -12.91 -3.92
CA LEU A 88 -8.14 -12.37 -3.18
C LEU A 88 -7.62 -13.41 -2.18
N GLN A 89 -6.29 -13.50 -2.12
CA GLN A 89 -5.55 -14.41 -1.26
C GLN A 89 -4.68 -13.61 -0.28
N PHE A 90 -4.75 -14.00 0.98
CA PHE A 90 -4.04 -13.39 2.10
C PHE A 90 -3.11 -14.40 2.75
N ASP A 91 -2.18 -13.95 3.59
CA ASP A 91 -1.20 -14.80 4.29
C ASP A 91 -0.63 -15.93 3.41
N VAL A 92 -0.24 -15.54 2.20
CA VAL A 92 0.23 -16.44 1.16
C VAL A 92 1.54 -17.09 1.60
N PRO A 93 1.62 -18.43 1.68
CA PRO A 93 2.84 -19.12 2.07
C PRO A 93 3.91 -19.02 0.98
N ASN A 94 5.14 -19.34 1.36
CA ASN A 94 6.24 -19.44 0.42
C ASN A 94 5.93 -20.42 -0.72
N SER A 95 6.39 -20.05 -1.91
CA SER A 95 6.39 -20.92 -3.09
C SER A 95 7.39 -22.06 -2.92
N SER A 96 7.28 -23.10 -3.75
CA SER A 96 8.31 -24.16 -3.80
C SER A 96 9.60 -23.64 -4.44
N CYS A 97 10.71 -24.36 -4.26
CA CYS A 97 12.02 -23.90 -4.76
C CYS A 97 12.13 -23.81 -6.29
N ASP A 98 11.29 -24.52 -7.03
CA ASP A 98 11.14 -24.38 -8.48
C ASP A 98 10.30 -23.15 -8.89
N GLY A 99 9.76 -22.40 -7.92
CA GLY A 99 8.97 -21.20 -8.12
C GLY A 99 7.47 -21.46 -8.30
N ARG A 100 7.00 -22.69 -8.14
CA ARG A 100 5.56 -22.99 -8.17
C ARG A 100 4.86 -22.34 -6.99
N ILE A 101 3.77 -21.62 -7.27
CA ILE A 101 3.05 -20.89 -6.23
C ILE A 101 2.35 -21.84 -5.26
N SER A 102 2.41 -21.51 -3.98
CA SER A 102 1.62 -22.15 -2.94
C SER A 102 0.32 -21.38 -2.70
N LEU A 103 -0.76 -22.10 -2.40
CA LEU A 103 -2.05 -21.50 -2.03
C LEU A 103 -2.11 -21.28 -0.51
N PRO A 104 -2.74 -20.19 -0.04
CA PRO A 104 -3.00 -20.03 1.38
C PRO A 104 -4.11 -20.98 1.84
N LYS A 105 -4.40 -20.93 3.15
CA LYS A 105 -5.54 -21.63 3.73
C LYS A 105 -6.85 -21.06 3.16
N ALA A 106 -7.92 -21.87 3.24
CA ALA A 106 -9.21 -21.52 2.66
C ALA A 106 -9.89 -20.32 3.36
N ASP A 107 -9.63 -20.11 4.65
CA ASP A 107 -10.10 -18.97 5.44
C ASP A 107 -9.35 -17.66 5.14
N GLU A 108 -8.17 -17.76 4.53
CA GLU A 108 -7.37 -16.65 4.00
C GLU A 108 -7.59 -16.42 2.49
N THR A 109 -8.72 -16.91 1.98
CA THR A 109 -9.13 -16.78 0.58
C THR A 109 -10.57 -16.32 0.49
N ASN A 110 -10.82 -15.23 -0.22
CA ASN A 110 -12.17 -14.67 -0.38
C ASN A 110 -12.47 -14.37 -1.84
N ARG A 111 -13.71 -14.66 -2.25
CA ARG A 111 -14.20 -14.30 -3.58
C ARG A 111 -14.45 -12.80 -3.67
N THR A 112 -14.14 -12.24 -4.83
CA THR A 112 -14.50 -10.89 -5.19
C THR A 112 -16.00 -10.82 -5.50
N LEU A 113 -16.68 -9.80 -4.97
CA LEU A 113 -18.03 -9.45 -5.38
C LEU A 113 -17.95 -8.76 -6.75
N GLN A 114 -18.03 -9.54 -7.83
CA GLN A 114 -17.82 -9.05 -9.20
C GLN A 114 -18.68 -7.84 -9.56
N SER A 115 -19.94 -7.79 -9.11
CA SER A 115 -20.85 -6.67 -9.35
C SER A 115 -20.47 -5.37 -8.63
N SER A 116 -19.49 -5.40 -7.73
CA SER A 116 -18.99 -4.21 -7.02
C SER A 116 -17.76 -3.57 -7.65
N ILE A 117 -17.21 -4.19 -8.70
CA ILE A 117 -16.01 -3.67 -9.37
C ILE A 117 -16.35 -2.36 -10.08
N VAL A 118 -15.66 -1.30 -9.68
CA VAL A 118 -15.63 -0.01 -10.38
C VAL A 118 -14.19 0.21 -10.82
N SER A 119 -13.96 0.33 -12.11
CA SER A 119 -12.61 0.39 -12.68
C SER A 119 -12.48 1.47 -13.73
N ARG A 120 -11.26 1.98 -13.90
CA ARG A 120 -10.88 2.81 -15.04
C ARG A 120 -9.52 2.42 -15.56
N VAL A 121 -9.44 2.25 -16.87
CA VAL A 121 -8.20 2.04 -17.62
C VAL A 121 -8.14 3.06 -18.74
N ASP A 122 -7.28 4.07 -18.57
CA ASP A 122 -7.02 5.11 -19.54
C ASP A 122 -5.52 5.46 -19.53
N LEU A 123 -4.80 4.83 -20.47
CA LEU A 123 -3.36 5.01 -20.64
C LEU A 123 -2.98 6.47 -20.96
N LYS A 124 -3.86 7.23 -21.61
CA LYS A 124 -3.57 8.61 -22.02
C LYS A 124 -3.53 9.55 -20.81
N THR A 125 -4.40 9.31 -19.83
CA THR A 125 -4.48 10.10 -18.60
C THR A 125 -3.76 9.44 -17.43
N GLN A 126 -3.00 8.36 -17.68
CA GLN A 126 -2.30 7.58 -16.66
C GLN A 126 -3.21 7.04 -15.54
N GLN A 127 -4.49 6.85 -15.86
CA GLN A 127 -5.46 6.26 -14.95
C GLN A 127 -5.51 4.75 -15.15
N ASP A 128 -5.25 4.02 -14.07
CA ASP A 128 -5.30 2.56 -14.06
C ASP A 128 -5.57 2.08 -12.65
N TRP A 129 -6.85 2.11 -12.29
CA TRP A 129 -7.30 1.80 -10.94
C TRP A 129 -8.60 1.03 -10.98
N ALA A 130 -8.82 0.21 -9.98
CA ALA A 130 -10.11 -0.39 -9.69
C ALA A 130 -10.34 -0.44 -8.19
N ILE A 131 -11.60 -0.28 -7.79
CA ILE A 131 -12.07 -0.53 -6.45
C ILE A 131 -13.15 -1.61 -6.46
N PHE A 132 -13.19 -2.46 -5.43
CA PHE A 132 -14.15 -3.54 -5.34
C PHE A 132 -14.31 -4.05 -3.89
N ARG A 133 -15.29 -4.92 -3.67
CA ARG A 133 -15.55 -5.57 -2.38
C ARG A 133 -15.34 -7.07 -2.47
N LEU A 134 -15.11 -7.67 -1.32
CA LEU A 134 -15.15 -9.12 -1.16
C LEU A 134 -16.55 -9.61 -0.80
N GLN A 135 -16.84 -10.84 -1.21
CA GLN A 135 -17.87 -11.66 -0.63
C GLN A 135 -17.34 -12.21 0.71
N PRO A 136 -18.06 -12.00 1.83
CA PRO A 136 -17.73 -12.67 3.08
C PRO A 136 -17.71 -14.19 2.87
N ASN A 137 -16.71 -14.86 3.40
CA ASN A 137 -16.68 -16.32 3.39
C ASN A 137 -17.73 -16.83 4.40
N ALA A 138 -18.57 -17.79 4.00
CA ALA A 138 -19.72 -18.25 4.79
C ALA A 138 -19.34 -18.86 6.16
N GLY A 139 -18.06 -19.26 6.35
CA GLY A 139 -17.55 -19.80 7.61
C GLY A 139 -16.68 -18.84 8.43
N SER A 140 -15.75 -18.13 7.79
CA SER A 140 -14.74 -17.30 8.47
C SER A 140 -15.00 -15.79 8.41
N GLY A 141 -15.93 -15.33 7.57
CA GLY A 141 -16.17 -13.90 7.35
C GLY A 141 -15.07 -13.24 6.49
N LEU A 142 -14.46 -12.19 7.01
CA LEU A 142 -13.30 -11.53 6.38
C LEU A 142 -11.99 -12.20 6.87
N PRO A 143 -10.90 -12.14 6.08
CA PRO A 143 -9.61 -12.71 6.47
C PRO A 143 -9.12 -12.21 7.83
N SER A 144 -8.27 -12.99 8.51
CA SER A 144 -7.82 -12.67 9.87
C SER A 144 -7.07 -11.33 9.96
N LEU A 145 -6.38 -10.93 8.88
CA LEU A 145 -5.75 -9.61 8.72
C LEU A 145 -6.72 -8.44 8.93
N PHE A 146 -8.01 -8.59 8.60
CA PHE A 146 -9.03 -7.55 8.83
C PHE A 146 -9.42 -7.44 10.30
N HIS A 147 -9.26 -8.52 11.08
CA HIS A 147 -9.52 -8.50 12.52
C HIS A 147 -8.48 -7.66 13.27
N ASN A 148 -7.25 -7.63 12.76
CA ASN A 148 -6.18 -6.79 13.31
C ASN A 148 -6.34 -5.29 12.99
N GLY A 149 -7.35 -4.92 12.20
CA GLY A 149 -7.75 -3.54 11.96
C GLY A 149 -6.75 -2.71 11.15
N GLN A 150 -5.83 -3.36 10.43
CA GLN A 150 -4.88 -2.65 9.56
C GLN A 150 -5.49 -2.31 8.20
N PHE A 151 -5.17 -1.13 7.68
CA PHE A 151 -5.61 -0.62 6.38
C PHE A 151 -4.67 0.50 5.92
N PHE A 152 -4.74 0.86 4.64
CA PHE A 152 -4.02 2.02 4.11
C PHE A 152 -4.90 3.27 4.17
N ARG A 153 -4.42 4.29 4.88
CA ARG A 153 -5.01 5.63 4.84
C ARG A 153 -4.75 6.28 3.50
N ILE A 154 -5.69 7.09 3.02
CA ILE A 154 -5.45 7.88 1.81
C ILE A 154 -4.65 9.12 2.20
N SER A 155 -3.43 9.24 1.69
CA SER A 155 -2.60 10.41 1.93
C SER A 155 -3.08 11.60 1.11
N ASN A 156 -3.15 12.77 1.73
CA ASN A 156 -3.32 14.05 1.04
C ASN A 156 -1.99 14.79 0.81
N LEU A 157 -0.87 14.09 0.95
CA LEU A 157 0.47 14.62 0.69
C LEU A 157 0.74 14.75 -0.81
N GLN A 158 0.97 15.98 -1.25
CA GLN A 158 1.59 16.24 -2.55
C GLN A 158 3.11 16.28 -2.41
N ILE A 159 3.82 15.48 -3.21
CA ILE A 159 5.29 15.35 -3.18
C ILE A 159 5.86 16.01 -4.43
N SER A 160 6.77 16.98 -4.27
CA SER A 160 7.42 17.65 -5.40
C SER A 160 8.63 16.86 -5.90
N LYS A 161 9.03 17.09 -7.16
CA LYS A 161 10.20 16.42 -7.75
C LYS A 161 11.50 16.84 -7.08
N GLU A 162 11.57 18.08 -6.60
CA GLU A 162 12.73 18.68 -5.94
C GLU A 162 12.93 18.12 -4.53
N ASN A 163 11.86 17.61 -3.91
CA ASN A 163 11.87 17.03 -2.56
C ASN A 163 11.18 15.66 -2.58
N PRO A 164 11.77 14.65 -3.23
CA PRO A 164 11.17 13.33 -3.31
C PRO A 164 11.14 12.69 -1.91
N VAL A 165 10.10 11.89 -1.66
CA VAL A 165 9.91 11.21 -0.37
C VAL A 165 10.25 9.75 -0.51
N ARG A 166 10.86 9.18 0.54
CA ARG A 166 11.06 7.73 0.64
C ARG A 166 9.71 7.03 0.82
N VAL A 167 9.40 6.12 -0.09
CA VAL A 167 8.17 5.33 -0.11
C VAL A 167 8.49 3.84 -0.10
N LEU A 168 7.48 3.05 0.14
CA LEU A 168 7.46 1.59 0.09
C LEU A 168 6.48 1.15 -1.01
N ASN A 169 6.79 0.03 -1.66
CA ASN A 169 5.89 -0.70 -2.55
C ASN A 169 5.80 -2.14 -2.05
N SER A 170 4.59 -2.62 -1.76
CA SER A 170 4.37 -3.98 -1.27
C SER A 170 3.42 -4.75 -2.17
N GLY A 171 3.85 -5.92 -2.67
CA GLY A 171 2.98 -6.75 -3.49
C GLY A 171 3.52 -8.12 -3.83
N TYR A 172 2.80 -8.79 -4.73
CA TYR A 172 2.98 -10.20 -5.09
C TYR A 172 3.58 -10.37 -6.49
N GLY A 173 4.63 -9.58 -6.76
CA GLY A 173 5.41 -9.68 -7.99
C GLY A 173 6.09 -11.04 -8.17
N VAL A 174 6.46 -11.35 -9.42
CA VAL A 174 7.39 -12.44 -9.70
C VAL A 174 8.72 -12.13 -9.00
N ASP A 175 9.32 -13.16 -8.43
CA ASP A 175 10.71 -13.13 -8.00
C ASP A 175 11.53 -13.90 -9.03
N LEU A 176 12.31 -13.17 -9.82
CA LEU A 176 13.15 -13.76 -10.86
C LEU A 176 14.46 -14.34 -10.29
N ARG A 177 14.76 -14.05 -9.02
CA ARG A 177 15.99 -14.49 -8.36
C ARG A 177 15.82 -15.87 -7.73
N ALA A 178 16.90 -16.62 -7.74
CA ALA A 178 17.05 -17.79 -6.89
C ALA A 178 17.88 -17.36 -5.67
N PHE A 179 17.26 -17.39 -4.48
CA PHE A 179 17.98 -17.21 -3.22
C PHE A 179 18.44 -18.58 -2.75
N ASP A 180 19.75 -18.78 -2.62
CA ASP A 180 20.35 -20.07 -2.29
C ASP A 180 19.89 -21.20 -3.24
N GLY A 181 19.69 -20.88 -4.53
CA GLY A 181 19.19 -21.83 -5.54
C GLY A 181 17.68 -22.08 -5.48
N CYS A 182 16.93 -21.37 -4.65
CA CYS A 182 15.50 -21.58 -4.40
C CYS A 182 14.66 -20.32 -4.76
N LYS A 183 13.56 -20.50 -5.50
CA LYS A 183 12.59 -19.44 -5.86
C LYS A 183 11.40 -19.36 -4.90
N SER A 184 11.64 -19.62 -3.61
CA SER A 184 10.58 -19.71 -2.59
C SER A 184 9.80 -18.41 -2.37
N ARG A 185 10.33 -17.28 -2.85
CA ARG A 185 9.73 -15.96 -2.74
C ARG A 185 8.88 -15.54 -3.94
N ASN A 186 8.76 -16.39 -4.96
CA ASN A 186 7.97 -16.07 -6.15
C ASN A 186 6.49 -15.86 -5.79
N ARG A 187 5.90 -14.71 -6.17
CA ARG A 187 4.47 -14.39 -5.91
C ARG A 187 4.06 -14.53 -4.43
N THR A 188 5.00 -14.28 -3.51
CA THR A 188 4.74 -14.06 -2.08
C THR A 188 4.69 -12.56 -1.81
N LEU A 189 4.28 -12.13 -0.61
CA LEU A 189 4.30 -10.72 -0.28
C LEU A 189 5.76 -10.25 -0.14
N GLN A 190 6.10 -9.18 -0.86
CA GLN A 190 7.43 -8.57 -0.85
C GLN A 190 7.31 -7.06 -0.80
N THR A 191 8.24 -6.41 -0.11
CA THR A 191 8.29 -4.95 0.01
C THR A 191 9.64 -4.41 -0.45
N GLY A 192 9.62 -3.44 -1.36
CA GLY A 192 10.78 -2.65 -1.77
C GLY A 192 10.65 -1.20 -1.32
N ALA A 193 11.77 -0.52 -1.10
CA ALA A 193 11.81 0.90 -0.78
C ALA A 193 12.35 1.70 -1.96
N SER A 194 11.88 2.93 -2.13
CA SER A 194 12.42 3.84 -3.16
C SER A 194 12.09 5.28 -2.84
N THR A 195 12.42 6.18 -3.77
CA THR A 195 11.85 7.53 -3.80
C THR A 195 10.63 7.60 -4.71
N ALA A 196 9.77 8.59 -4.47
CA ALA A 196 8.67 8.95 -5.35
C ALA A 196 8.37 10.45 -5.32
N TYR A 197 7.74 10.94 -6.38
CA TYR A 197 7.21 12.30 -6.49
C TYR A 197 5.96 12.32 -7.38
N HIS A 198 5.14 13.35 -7.23
CA HIS A 198 3.95 13.51 -8.05
C HIS A 198 4.26 14.22 -9.36
N SER A 199 3.57 13.80 -10.41
CA SER A 199 3.39 14.49 -11.68
C SER A 199 1.90 14.81 -11.85
N PRO A 200 1.48 15.73 -12.74
CA PRO A 200 0.06 16.01 -12.93
C PRO A 200 -0.75 14.75 -13.26
N GLY A 201 -1.56 14.30 -12.29
CA GLY A 201 -2.46 13.14 -12.42
C GLY A 201 -1.88 11.77 -12.04
N TYR A 202 -0.58 11.65 -11.76
CA TYR A 202 0.05 10.35 -11.44
C TYR A 202 1.26 10.51 -10.53
N LEU A 203 1.77 9.39 -10.01
CA LEU A 203 2.96 9.33 -9.17
C LEU A 203 4.08 8.60 -9.95
N ILE A 204 5.28 9.17 -9.92
CA ILE A 204 6.49 8.55 -10.42
C ILE A 204 7.25 7.97 -9.22
N HIS A 205 7.69 6.72 -9.31
CA HIS A 205 8.48 6.07 -8.26
C HIS A 205 9.60 5.20 -8.84
N TYR A 206 10.59 4.90 -8.01
CA TYR A 206 11.77 4.11 -8.40
C TYR A 206 11.82 2.72 -7.74
N ALA A 207 10.73 2.30 -7.09
CA ALA A 207 10.66 0.97 -6.49
C ALA A 207 10.78 -0.08 -7.58
N ASP A 208 11.65 -1.07 -7.36
CA ASP A 208 11.69 -2.24 -8.23
C ASP A 208 10.36 -2.99 -8.15
N THR A 209 9.83 -3.33 -9.31
CA THR A 209 8.55 -4.01 -9.45
C THR A 209 8.66 -5.02 -10.58
N HIS A 210 7.91 -6.11 -10.50
CA HIS A 210 7.82 -7.10 -11.56
C HIS A 210 6.35 -7.44 -11.84
N MET A 211 6.12 -8.26 -12.86
CA MET A 211 4.79 -8.78 -13.18
C MET A 211 4.12 -9.32 -11.91
N GLY A 212 2.92 -8.85 -11.58
CA GLY A 212 2.25 -9.14 -10.31
C GLY A 212 2.21 -8.00 -9.31
N ASN A 213 3.14 -7.05 -9.40
CA ASN A 213 3.09 -5.85 -8.57
C ASN A 213 2.01 -4.86 -9.01
N SER A 214 1.41 -5.00 -10.19
CA SER A 214 0.27 -4.18 -10.61
C SER A 214 -0.83 -4.17 -9.55
N GLY A 215 -1.23 -2.98 -9.12
CA GLY A 215 -2.16 -2.74 -8.02
C GLY A 215 -1.53 -2.64 -6.64
N SER A 216 -0.22 -2.81 -6.48
CA SER A 216 0.48 -2.64 -5.18
C SER A 216 0.35 -1.21 -4.67
N PRO A 217 0.14 -0.97 -3.36
CA PRO A 217 0.17 0.38 -2.82
C PRO A 217 1.58 0.97 -2.90
N ILE A 218 1.66 2.26 -3.23
CA ILE A 218 2.83 3.09 -2.97
C ILE A 218 2.53 3.92 -1.73
N TYR A 219 3.30 3.75 -0.66
CA TYR A 219 2.93 4.29 0.65
C TYR A 219 4.15 4.66 1.49
N TYR A 220 3.91 5.32 2.61
CA TYR A 220 4.90 5.55 3.66
C TYR A 220 4.28 5.30 5.03
N LYS A 221 5.12 5.15 6.05
CA LYS A 221 4.70 5.00 7.44
C LYS A 221 4.87 6.34 8.17
N LYS A 222 3.89 6.72 8.99
CA LYS A 222 3.95 7.90 9.86
C LYS A 222 3.28 7.56 11.19
N GLY A 223 4.04 7.61 12.28
CA GLY A 223 3.58 7.11 13.58
C GLY A 223 3.16 5.64 13.47
N ASN A 224 1.95 5.33 13.93
CA ASN A 224 1.32 4.01 13.84
C ASN A 224 0.48 3.81 12.56
N GLY A 225 0.46 4.79 11.64
CA GLY A 225 -0.32 4.74 10.40
C GLY A 225 0.52 4.38 9.18
N ILE A 226 -0.13 3.75 8.20
CA ILE A 226 0.38 3.56 6.83
C ILE A 226 -0.49 4.36 5.86
N PHE A 227 0.13 5.17 5.01
CA PHE A 227 -0.52 6.18 4.17
C PHE A 227 -0.19 5.94 2.70
N ALA A 228 -1.18 5.53 1.92
CA ALA A 228 -1.09 5.31 0.49
C ALA A 228 -1.14 6.63 -0.29
N LEU A 229 -0.17 6.79 -1.18
CA LEU A 229 -0.04 7.90 -2.14
C LEU A 229 -0.57 7.51 -3.52
N ALA A 230 -0.46 6.23 -3.89
CA ALA A 230 -0.84 5.76 -5.21
C ALA A 230 -1.07 4.24 -5.26
N THR A 231 -1.66 3.77 -6.36
CA THR A 231 -1.71 2.35 -6.72
C THR A 231 -0.79 2.12 -7.93
N HIS A 232 0.15 1.18 -7.81
CA HIS A 232 1.12 0.88 -8.85
C HIS A 232 0.41 0.35 -10.09
N ARG A 233 0.82 0.85 -11.25
CA ARG A 233 0.25 0.47 -12.54
C ARG A 233 1.20 -0.45 -13.28
N GLY A 234 2.40 0.07 -13.53
CA GLY A 234 3.43 -0.54 -14.35
C GLY A 234 4.36 0.54 -14.90
N GLY A 235 5.25 0.16 -15.80
CA GLY A 235 6.27 1.03 -16.37
C GLY A 235 7.61 0.31 -16.46
N GLY A 236 8.64 1.06 -16.86
CA GLY A 236 10.03 0.66 -16.67
C GLY A 236 10.59 1.31 -15.39
N CYS A 237 11.86 1.67 -15.39
CA CYS A 237 12.40 2.57 -14.38
C CYS A 237 12.64 3.97 -15.00
N PRO A 238 11.96 5.02 -14.52
CA PRO A 238 11.04 5.04 -13.38
C PRO A 238 9.68 4.39 -13.67
N ASN A 239 9.03 3.92 -12.61
CA ASN A 239 7.70 3.33 -12.62
C ASN A 239 6.60 4.40 -12.48
N ILE A 240 5.39 4.05 -12.92
CA ILE A 240 4.21 4.91 -12.87
C ILE A 240 3.14 4.26 -11.98
N ALA A 241 2.46 5.09 -11.20
CA ALA A 241 1.33 4.71 -10.36
C ALA A 241 0.21 5.75 -10.50
N THR A 242 -1.05 5.32 -10.41
CA THR A 242 -2.18 6.25 -10.34
C THR A 242 -2.26 6.84 -8.94
N ALA A 243 -2.07 8.15 -8.81
CA ALA A 243 -2.11 8.85 -7.53
C ALA A 243 -3.51 8.78 -6.91
N THR A 244 -3.60 8.56 -5.60
CA THR A 244 -4.88 8.51 -4.87
C THR A 244 -5.64 9.83 -4.92
N LEU A 245 -4.93 10.94 -5.09
CA LEU A 245 -5.50 12.29 -5.26
C LEU A 245 -5.94 12.62 -6.68
N HIS A 246 -5.79 11.70 -7.65
CA HIS A 246 -6.37 11.90 -8.97
C HIS A 246 -7.91 12.06 -8.82
N PRO A 247 -8.54 13.13 -9.35
CA PRO A 247 -9.93 13.48 -9.01
C PRO A 247 -10.92 12.34 -9.21
N ASP A 248 -10.81 11.61 -10.32
CA ASP A 248 -11.72 10.49 -10.60
C ASP A 248 -11.53 9.30 -9.67
N PHE A 249 -10.29 9.01 -9.27
CA PHE A 249 -9.99 7.91 -8.36
C PHE A 249 -10.40 8.28 -6.92
N LEU A 250 -10.07 9.50 -6.48
CA LEU A 250 -10.46 10.01 -5.18
C LEU A 250 -11.99 10.07 -5.02
N ARG A 251 -12.70 10.51 -6.07
CA ARG A 251 -14.16 10.49 -6.10
C ARG A 251 -14.70 9.07 -5.96
N ALA A 252 -14.17 8.11 -6.71
CA ALA A 252 -14.59 6.71 -6.59
C ALA A 252 -14.38 6.15 -5.16
N LEU A 253 -13.28 6.51 -4.50
CA LEU A 253 -13.05 6.13 -3.10
C LEU A 253 -14.05 6.78 -2.13
N ASN A 254 -14.35 8.07 -2.29
CA ASN A 254 -15.31 8.78 -1.45
C ASN A 254 -16.75 8.28 -1.64
N ASP A 255 -17.15 8.03 -2.89
CA ASP A 255 -18.53 7.69 -3.29
C ASP A 255 -18.81 6.18 -3.23
N ALA A 256 -17.84 5.36 -2.83
CA ALA A 256 -17.93 3.90 -2.89
C ALA A 256 -19.13 3.32 -2.11
N SER A 257 -19.63 4.00 -1.09
CA SER A 257 -20.82 3.60 -0.32
C SER A 257 -22.14 3.87 -1.05
N GLY A 258 -22.13 4.68 -2.11
CA GLY A 258 -23.33 5.18 -2.79
C GLY A 258 -24.14 6.18 -1.98
N ARG A 259 -23.57 6.74 -0.89
CA ARG A 259 -24.23 7.71 -0.02
C ARG A 259 -23.29 8.86 0.32
N PRO A 260 -23.81 10.08 0.56
CA PRO A 260 -23.03 11.15 1.17
C PRO A 260 -22.39 10.66 2.46
N THR A 261 -21.05 10.61 2.50
CA THR A 261 -20.28 9.96 3.56
C THR A 261 -19.26 10.93 4.12
N VAL A 262 -19.14 10.97 5.44
CA VAL A 262 -17.98 11.58 6.13
C VAL A 262 -17.13 10.50 6.79
N TYR A 263 -15.84 10.72 6.86
CA TYR A 263 -14.85 9.75 7.35
C TYR A 263 -14.31 10.15 8.71
N VAL A 264 -14.06 9.15 9.56
CA VAL A 264 -13.49 9.32 10.91
C VAL A 264 -12.29 8.41 11.09
N ASP A 265 -11.15 9.03 11.42
CA ASP A 265 -9.89 8.36 11.72
C ASP A 265 -9.17 9.15 12.81
N PRO A 266 -8.88 8.56 14.00
CA PRO A 266 -8.19 9.25 15.08
C PRO A 266 -6.83 9.85 14.69
N LEU A 267 -6.17 9.34 13.64
CA LEU A 267 -4.93 9.93 13.14
C LEU A 267 -5.15 11.20 12.30
N GLY A 268 -6.35 11.40 11.77
CA GLY A 268 -6.70 12.55 10.93
C GLY A 268 -6.04 12.55 9.54
N PRO A 269 -6.11 13.69 8.82
CA PRO A 269 -5.36 13.88 7.58
C PRO A 269 -3.85 13.78 7.80
N ASP A 270 -3.11 13.46 6.73
CA ASP A 270 -1.65 13.57 6.80
C ASP A 270 -1.19 15.04 6.93
N ARG A 271 -1.87 15.97 6.25
CA ARG A 271 -1.61 17.41 6.28
C ARG A 271 -2.89 18.24 6.30
N GLY A 272 -2.82 19.42 6.90
CA GLY A 272 -3.91 20.39 6.91
C GLY A 272 -5.08 19.99 7.81
N GLU A 273 -6.19 20.73 7.66
CA GLU A 273 -7.39 20.56 8.49
C GLU A 273 -8.29 19.41 7.97
N PRO A 274 -9.02 18.72 8.88
CA PRO A 274 -9.96 17.68 8.50
C PRO A 274 -11.18 18.28 7.77
N THR A 275 -11.53 17.73 6.62
CA THR A 275 -12.71 18.12 5.83
C THR A 275 -13.86 17.11 5.95
N GLY A 276 -13.55 15.90 6.44
CA GLY A 276 -14.47 14.77 6.49
C GLY A 276 -14.42 13.88 5.25
N GLU A 277 -13.59 14.19 4.25
CA GLU A 277 -13.35 13.33 3.09
C GLU A 277 -12.35 12.21 3.43
N ILE A 278 -12.25 11.16 2.61
CA ILE A 278 -11.44 9.97 2.92
C ILE A 278 -9.94 10.25 3.09
N GLN A 279 -9.42 11.28 2.40
CA GLN A 279 -8.04 11.74 2.49
C GLN A 279 -7.81 12.81 3.57
N ALA A 280 -8.90 13.33 4.16
CA ALA A 280 -8.86 14.29 5.26
C ALA A 280 -9.99 14.03 6.28
N PRO A 281 -9.98 12.85 6.93
CA PRO A 281 -11.05 12.43 7.83
C PRO A 281 -11.08 13.26 9.11
N PHE A 282 -12.24 13.35 9.76
CA PHE A 282 -12.34 13.91 11.11
C PHE A 282 -11.58 13.04 12.12
N GLN A 283 -10.92 13.68 13.08
CA GLN A 283 -10.18 12.98 14.14
C GLN A 283 -11.10 12.42 15.22
N ASP A 284 -12.26 13.02 15.42
CA ASP A 284 -13.23 12.63 16.43
C ASP A 284 -14.62 12.41 15.83
N LEU A 285 -15.32 11.44 16.41
CA LEU A 285 -16.67 11.06 15.99
C LEU A 285 -17.71 12.15 16.31
N GLN A 286 -17.45 13.03 17.29
CA GLN A 286 -18.38 14.11 17.64
C GLN A 286 -18.47 15.15 16.52
N ASN A 287 -17.33 15.59 15.98
CA ASN A 287 -17.26 16.49 14.83
C ASN A 287 -17.88 15.85 13.59
N ALA A 288 -17.63 14.55 13.36
CA ALA A 288 -18.27 13.83 12.28
C ALA A 288 -19.80 13.78 12.41
N LEU A 289 -20.33 13.52 13.62
CA LEU A 289 -21.77 13.57 13.89
C LEU A 289 -22.38 14.96 13.66
N ALA A 290 -21.64 16.02 13.97
CA ALA A 290 -22.08 17.39 13.75
C ALA A 290 -22.07 17.82 12.28
N LYS A 291 -21.22 17.18 11.46
CA LYS A 291 -21.01 17.51 10.04
C LYS A 291 -21.61 16.49 9.07
N ALA A 292 -22.05 15.34 9.57
CA ALA A 292 -22.65 14.30 8.76
C ALA A 292 -23.86 14.86 7.99
N PRO A 293 -23.94 14.62 6.67
CA PRO A 293 -25.09 15.06 5.89
C PRO A 293 -26.37 14.39 6.38
N LYS A 294 -27.50 15.06 6.24
CA LYS A 294 -28.81 14.49 6.58
C LYS A 294 -29.05 13.21 5.76
N ASN A 295 -29.41 12.11 6.43
CA ASN A 295 -29.53 10.77 5.84
C ASN A 295 -28.20 10.19 5.30
N GLY A 296 -27.06 10.78 5.71
CA GLY A 296 -25.73 10.36 5.31
C GLY A 296 -25.20 9.14 6.07
N GLU A 297 -23.97 8.79 5.73
CA GLU A 297 -23.18 7.76 6.39
C GLU A 297 -21.95 8.38 7.07
N ILE A 298 -21.58 7.88 8.25
CA ILE A 298 -20.28 8.10 8.87
C ILE A 298 -19.50 6.80 8.70
N ASN A 299 -18.42 6.84 7.94
CA ASN A 299 -17.49 5.73 7.81
C ASN A 299 -16.39 5.89 8.86
N ILE A 300 -16.33 4.96 9.80
CA ILE A 300 -15.43 5.00 10.95
C ILE A 300 -14.47 3.82 10.88
N VAL A 301 -13.18 4.13 10.92
CA VAL A 301 -12.13 3.09 10.91
C VAL A 301 -12.05 2.38 12.28
N PRO A 302 -11.35 1.25 12.41
CA PRO A 302 -11.13 0.61 13.70
C PRO A 302 -10.45 1.54 14.71
N GLY A 303 -10.90 1.53 15.96
CA GLY A 303 -10.34 2.37 17.02
C GLY A 303 -11.22 2.54 18.25
N ASP A 304 -10.70 3.29 19.22
CA ASP A 304 -11.36 3.70 20.45
C ASP A 304 -11.80 5.16 20.34
N TYR A 305 -13.11 5.41 20.50
CA TYR A 305 -13.72 6.72 20.36
C TYR A 305 -14.40 7.11 21.66
N SER A 306 -14.16 8.34 22.12
CA SER A 306 -14.81 8.90 23.30
C SER A 306 -15.72 10.05 22.90
N LEU A 307 -16.97 9.99 23.34
CA LEU A 307 -17.97 11.01 23.09
C LEU A 307 -18.39 11.64 24.42
N ARG A 308 -18.56 12.96 24.41
CA ARG A 308 -19.19 13.73 25.50
C ARG A 308 -20.50 14.27 24.96
N ASP A 309 -21.57 14.15 25.75
CA ASP A 309 -22.88 14.69 25.42
C ASP A 309 -23.34 14.37 24.00
N LEU A 310 -23.45 13.08 23.70
CA LEU A 310 -23.82 12.58 22.39
C LEU A 310 -25.14 13.23 21.91
N LYS A 311 -25.04 14.08 20.89
CA LYS A 311 -26.17 14.75 20.24
C LYS A 311 -26.25 14.33 18.78
N ILE A 312 -27.23 13.49 18.46
CA ILE A 312 -27.49 13.03 17.10
C ILE A 312 -28.55 13.92 16.46
N ARG A 313 -28.18 14.72 15.45
CA ARG A 313 -29.08 15.65 14.76
C ARG A 313 -29.81 14.97 13.60
N GLY A 314 -30.61 13.95 13.93
CA GLY A 314 -31.42 13.18 12.98
C GLY A 314 -30.79 11.85 12.56
N PRO A 315 -31.45 11.09 11.68
CA PRO A 315 -30.99 9.77 11.27
C PRO A 315 -29.61 9.84 10.61
N VAL A 316 -28.63 9.14 11.19
CA VAL A 316 -27.29 8.95 10.64
C VAL A 316 -26.95 7.47 10.71
N LYS A 317 -26.34 6.95 9.64
CA LYS A 317 -25.81 5.59 9.64
C LYS A 317 -24.34 5.62 9.99
N ILE A 318 -23.94 4.96 11.06
CA ILE A 318 -22.51 4.75 11.36
C ILE A 318 -22.13 3.38 10.81
N ARG A 319 -21.04 3.32 10.04
CA ARG A 319 -20.53 2.09 9.43
C ARG A 319 -19.06 1.91 9.81
N ALA A 320 -18.76 0.79 10.46
CA ALA A 320 -17.41 0.25 10.57
C ALA A 320 -17.24 -0.82 9.49
N PRO A 321 -16.51 -0.55 8.40
CA PRO A 321 -16.44 -1.48 7.28
C PRO A 321 -15.63 -2.75 7.56
N PHE A 322 -14.75 -2.71 8.55
CA PHE A 322 -13.91 -3.83 9.01
C PHE A 322 -13.43 -3.54 10.44
N GLY A 323 -12.82 -4.54 11.08
CA GLY A 323 -12.24 -4.44 12.42
C GLY A 323 -13.24 -4.11 13.53
N LYS A 324 -12.71 -3.72 14.69
CA LYS A 324 -13.49 -3.39 15.89
C LYS A 324 -13.48 -1.90 16.15
N ILE A 325 -14.65 -1.35 16.47
CA ILE A 325 -14.79 -0.01 17.03
C ILE A 325 -15.30 -0.11 18.47
N ILE A 326 -14.82 0.78 19.34
CA ILE A 326 -15.32 0.92 20.71
C ILE A 326 -15.72 2.38 20.89
N VAL A 327 -16.99 2.63 21.21
CA VAL A 327 -17.51 3.98 21.47
C VAL A 327 -17.86 4.08 22.95
N ARG A 328 -17.17 4.97 23.67
CA ARG A 328 -17.44 5.28 25.08
C ARG A 328 -18.16 6.62 25.16
N VAL A 329 -19.37 6.62 25.72
CA VAL A 329 -20.14 7.84 25.95
C VAL A 329 -20.05 8.19 27.43
N ARG A 330 -19.57 9.40 27.74
CA ARG A 330 -19.59 9.95 29.10
C ARG A 330 -20.77 10.89 29.23
N SER A 331 -21.69 10.62 30.16
CA SER A 331 -22.73 11.56 30.57
C SER A 331 -22.18 12.48 31.66
N HIS A 332 -22.64 13.73 31.68
CA HIS A 332 -22.24 14.76 32.66
C HIS A 332 -22.54 14.44 34.15
N GLN A 333 -23.09 13.27 34.48
CA GLN A 333 -23.67 13.03 35.81
C GLN A 333 -22.70 12.59 36.92
N ASN A 334 -21.41 12.37 36.66
CA ASN A 334 -20.49 11.79 37.67
C ASN A 334 -19.32 12.68 38.13
N GLU A 335 -19.34 14.00 37.88
CA GLU A 335 -18.25 14.89 38.35
C GLU A 335 -18.58 15.61 39.68
N GLY A 336 -19.58 15.15 40.46
CA GLY A 336 -20.09 15.91 41.62
C GLY A 336 -20.40 15.19 42.93
N GLU A 337 -20.09 13.89 43.10
CA GLU A 337 -20.50 13.14 44.32
C GLU A 337 -19.35 12.44 45.09
N GLU A 338 -18.11 12.88 44.92
CA GLU A 338 -16.97 12.37 45.71
C GLU A 338 -16.27 13.50 46.49
N GLU A 339 -17.06 14.30 47.20
CA GLU A 339 -16.60 15.20 48.27
C GLU A 339 -17.80 15.59 49.16
N ARG A 340 -18.30 14.65 49.98
CA ARG A 340 -19.06 14.96 51.21
C ARG A 340 -18.80 13.95 52.31
#